data_AF-A0A517N7J5-F1
#
_entry.id   AF-A0A517N7J5-F1
#
_cell.length_a   1.000
_cell.length_b   1.000
_cell.length_c   1.000
_cell.angle_alpha   90.00
_cell.angle_beta   90.00
_cell.angle_gamma   90.00
#
_symmetry.space_group_name_H-M   'P 1'
#
loop_
_entity.id
_entity.type
_entity.pdbx_description
1 polymer ?
#
loop_
_entity_poly.entity_id
_entity_poly.type
_entity_poly.pdbx_seq_one_letter_code
_entity_poly.pdbx_strand_id
1 'polypeptide(L)'
;MSSASRSGAPGEYVLPQQFAAQAGISLSTVHRYLASGRLTKIQRGGKNSRVWIPVQELSSLDESSVGVASVVDAIAEMPARKRTSLPGRTPEWKIGLPS
;
A
#
# COMPACT_ATOMS: atom_id res chain seq x y z
N MET A 1 -20.22 -24.04 21.32
CA MET A 1 -20.61 -23.22 20.15
C MET A 1 -20.25 -21.78 20.48
N SER A 2 -19.12 -21.29 19.97
CA SER A 2 -18.55 -19.98 20.36
C SER A 2 -19.17 -18.88 19.51
N SER A 3 -20.09 -18.11 20.09
CA SER A 3 -20.66 -16.92 19.47
C SER A 3 -19.62 -15.79 19.44
N ALA A 4 -19.30 -15.35 18.23
CA ALA A 4 -18.40 -14.24 17.96
C ALA A 4 -18.85 -12.96 18.67
N SER A 5 -18.03 -12.45 19.57
CA SER A 5 -18.12 -11.07 20.05
C SER A 5 -17.72 -10.13 18.92
N ARG A 6 -18.63 -9.87 17.97
CA ARG A 6 -18.54 -8.73 17.07
C ARG A 6 -18.90 -7.49 17.88
N SER A 7 -17.94 -7.01 18.67
CA SER A 7 -18.07 -5.72 19.36
C SER A 7 -17.93 -4.62 18.32
N GLY A 8 -19.00 -4.35 17.58
CA GLY A 8 -19.14 -3.15 16.76
C GLY A 8 -19.48 -1.97 17.66
N ALA A 9 -18.54 -1.55 18.52
CA ALA A 9 -18.71 -0.34 19.30
C ALA A 9 -18.43 0.88 18.38
N PRO A 10 -19.31 1.90 18.35
CA PRO A 10 -19.06 3.14 17.62
C PRO A 10 -17.91 3.89 18.32
N GLY A 11 -16.68 3.68 17.84
CA GLY A 11 -15.49 4.33 18.42
C GLY A 11 -14.23 3.46 18.49
N GLU A 12 -14.27 2.22 18.00
CA GLU A 12 -13.05 1.43 17.86
C GLU A 12 -12.23 1.90 16.65
N TYR A 13 -10.96 2.22 16.92
CA TYR A 13 -9.99 2.65 15.93
C TYR A 13 -8.85 1.65 15.87
N VAL A 14 -8.44 1.29 14.66
CA VAL A 14 -7.34 0.35 14.42
C VAL A 14 -6.21 1.03 13.67
N LEU A 15 -5.00 0.50 13.85
CA LEU A 15 -3.84 0.92 13.07
C LEU A 15 -3.94 0.37 11.63
N PRO A 16 -3.31 1.02 10.63
CA PRO A 16 -3.33 0.56 9.24
C PRO A 16 -2.91 -0.90 9.06
N GLN A 17 -1.94 -1.38 9.85
CA GLN A 17 -1.48 -2.76 9.81
C GLN A 17 -2.53 -3.75 10.34
N GLN A 18 -3.25 -3.38 11.41
CA GLN A 18 -4.34 -4.19 11.94
C GLN A 18 -5.54 -4.19 10.98
N PHE A 19 -5.85 -3.03 10.40
CA PHE A 19 -6.88 -2.89 9.39
C PHE A 19 -6.60 -3.76 8.17
N ALA A 20 -5.35 -3.77 7.66
CA ALA A 20 -4.92 -4.65 6.57
C ALA A 20 -5.16 -6.12 6.90
N ALA A 21 -4.77 -6.56 8.11
CA ALA A 21 -4.97 -7.93 8.56
C ALA A 21 -6.46 -8.31 8.67
N GLN A 22 -7.31 -7.38 9.13
CA GLN A 22 -8.75 -7.63 9.29
C GLN A 22 -9.52 -7.57 7.96
N ALA A 23 -9.15 -6.67 7.05
CA ALA A 23 -9.76 -6.53 5.73
C ALA A 23 -9.21 -7.53 4.69
N GLY A 24 -8.14 -8.28 5.01
CA GLY A 24 -7.52 -9.20 4.05
C GLY A 24 -6.82 -8.51 2.87
N ILE A 25 -6.43 -7.24 3.00
CA ILE A 25 -5.76 -6.45 1.96
C ILE A 25 -4.32 -6.11 2.36
N SER A 26 -3.48 -5.80 1.37
CA SER A 26 -2.09 -5.40 1.65
C SER A 26 -2.03 -4.03 2.33
N LEU A 27 -1.03 -3.84 3.21
CA LEU A 27 -0.79 -2.56 3.88
C LEU A 27 -0.61 -1.40 2.87
N SER A 28 0.04 -1.66 1.73
CA SER A 28 0.18 -0.69 0.64
C SER A 28 -1.17 -0.25 0.06
N THR A 29 -2.13 -1.18 -0.04
CA THR A 29 -3.50 -0.87 -0.48
C THR A 29 -4.22 0.02 0.53
N VAL A 30 -4.06 -0.25 1.83
CA VAL A 30 -4.58 0.60 2.90
C VAL A 30 -4.01 2.02 2.77
N HIS A 31 -2.68 2.16 2.63
CA HIS A 31 -2.06 3.47 2.44
C HIS A 31 -2.57 4.20 1.19
N ARG A 32 -2.74 3.48 0.08
CA ARG A 32 -3.32 4.05 -1.15
C ARG A 32 -4.73 4.57 -0.90
N TYR A 33 -5.58 3.83 -0.18
CA TYR A 33 -6.94 4.26 0.14
C TYR A 33 -6.99 5.46 1.10
N LEU A 34 -6.09 5.50 2.08
CA LEU A 34 -5.94 6.66 2.97
C LEU A 34 -5.42 7.91 2.24
N ALA A 35 -4.58 7.72 1.21
CA ALA A 35 -4.07 8.79 0.37
C ALA A 35 -5.14 9.30 -0.61
N SER A 36 -5.95 8.40 -1.17
CA SER A 36 -7.03 8.74 -2.10
C SER A 36 -8.33 9.16 -1.41
N GLY A 37 -8.37 9.19 -0.07
CA GLY A 37 -9.56 9.57 0.71
C GLY A 37 -10.71 8.56 0.67
N ARG A 38 -10.44 7.31 0.29
CA ARG A 38 -11.43 6.22 0.30
C ARG A 38 -11.66 5.63 1.68
N LEU A 39 -10.71 5.83 2.60
CA LEU A 39 -10.82 5.45 3.99
C LEU A 39 -10.69 6.69 4.87
N THR A 40 -11.57 6.78 5.87
CA THR A 40 -11.45 7.80 6.90
C THR A 40 -10.17 7.59 7.71
N LYS A 41 -9.44 8.68 7.94
CA LYS A 41 -8.20 8.67 8.73
C LYS A 41 -8.29 9.69 9.86
N ILE A 42 -7.94 9.26 11.06
CA ILE A 42 -7.86 10.12 12.24
C ILE A 42 -6.41 10.17 12.70
N GLN A 43 -5.90 11.38 12.92
CA GLN A 43 -4.59 11.61 13.54
C GLN A 43 -4.84 12.27 14.89
N ARG A 44 -4.61 11.53 15.99
CA ARG A 44 -4.81 12.03 17.36
C ARG A 44 -3.64 12.89 17.86
N GLY A 45 -2.87 13.49 16.97
CA GLY A 45 -1.75 14.38 17.29
C GLY A 45 -1.27 15.16 16.07
N GLY A 46 -0.23 15.98 16.23
CA GLY A 46 0.32 16.82 15.16
C GLY A 46 1.02 16.07 14.02
N LYS A 47 1.72 16.83 13.17
CA LYS A 47 2.50 16.31 12.03
C LYS A 47 3.43 15.18 12.50
N ASN A 48 3.30 13.98 11.92
CA ASN A 48 3.97 12.71 12.27
C ASN A 48 3.28 11.82 13.32
N SER A 49 2.04 12.12 13.69
CA SER A 49 1.28 11.27 14.60
C SER A 49 0.77 9.99 13.93
N ARG A 50 0.55 8.95 14.74
CA ARG A 50 -0.03 7.68 14.26
C ARG A 50 -1.39 7.94 13.63
N VAL A 51 -1.59 7.32 12.47
CA VAL A 51 -2.86 7.30 11.76
C VAL A 51 -3.71 6.17 12.30
N TRP A 52 -4.98 6.46 12.53
CA TRP A 52 -5.99 5.54 13.01
C TRP A 52 -7.14 5.46 12.01
N ILE A 53 -7.65 4.27 11.78
CA ILE A 53 -8.74 3.99 10.85
C ILE A 53 -9.93 3.48 11.67
N PRO A 54 -11.14 4.02 11.50
CA PRO A 54 -12.32 3.48 12.17
C PRO A 54 -12.59 2.03 11.73
N VAL A 55 -12.93 1.15 12.67
CA VAL A 55 -13.26 -0.26 12.36
C VAL A 55 -14.50 -0.37 11.45
N GLN A 56 -15.41 0.61 11.50
CA GLN A 56 -16.61 0.70 10.66
C GLN A 56 -16.29 0.67 9.16
N GLU A 57 -15.11 1.16 8.76
CA GLU A 57 -14.65 1.15 7.37
C GLU A 57 -14.38 -0.26 6.82
N LEU A 58 -14.22 -1.26 7.69
CA LEU A 58 -14.09 -2.65 7.27
C LEU A 58 -15.38 -3.15 6.61
N SER A 59 -16.53 -2.77 7.16
CA SER A 59 -17.83 -3.15 6.60
C SER A 59 -18.08 -2.50 5.24
N SER A 60 -17.65 -1.26 5.05
CA SER A 60 -17.77 -0.53 3.77
C SER A 60 -16.90 -1.14 2.66
N LEU A 61 -15.79 -1.79 3.02
CA LEU A 61 -14.91 -2.43 2.04
C LEU A 61 -15.46 -3.75 1.50
N ASP A 62 -16.20 -4.51 2.30
CA ASP A 62 -16.78 -5.79 1.90
C ASP A 62 -17.74 -5.59 0.71
N GLU A 63 -18.56 -4.53 0.76
CA GLU A 63 -19.48 -4.18 -0.34
C GLU A 63 -18.75 -3.72 -1.61
N SER A 64 -17.60 -3.06 -1.47
CA SER A 64 -16.81 -2.61 -2.62
C SER A 64 -15.90 -3.71 -3.19
N SER A 65 -15.67 -4.81 -2.48
CA SER A 65 -14.74 -5.87 -2.86
C SER A 65 -15.37 -7.04 -3.62
N VAL A 66 -16.66 -6.95 -3.99
CA VAL A 66 -17.33 -7.96 -4.84
C VAL A 66 -16.75 -7.99 -6.28
N GLY A 67 -15.85 -7.08 -6.63
CA GLY A 67 -15.07 -7.15 -7.86
C GLY A 67 -13.60 -7.41 -7.58
N VAL A 68 -13.05 -8.47 -8.18
CA VAL A 68 -11.61 -8.77 -8.32
C VAL A 68 -10.96 -9.58 -7.18
N ALA A 69 -11.62 -10.63 -6.69
CA ALA A 69 -10.93 -11.78 -6.10
C ALA A 69 -10.50 -12.76 -7.21
N SER A 70 -9.54 -12.39 -8.06
CA SER A 70 -8.80 -13.33 -8.91
C SER A 70 -7.68 -12.61 -9.67
N VAL A 71 -6.53 -12.36 -9.04
CA VAL A 71 -5.19 -12.37 -9.68
C VAL A 71 -4.12 -12.44 -8.57
N VAL A 72 -3.92 -13.60 -7.97
CA VAL A 72 -2.63 -13.93 -7.32
C VAL A 72 -2.24 -15.37 -7.65
N ASP A 73 -2.27 -15.69 -8.94
CA ASP A 73 -1.37 -16.70 -9.50
C ASP A 73 -1.00 -16.21 -10.91
N ALA A 74 0.28 -16.31 -11.28
CA ALA A 74 1.01 -15.49 -12.25
C ALA A 74 1.34 -14.07 -11.70
N ILE A 75 2.60 -13.63 -11.65
CA ILE A 75 3.58 -13.66 -12.74
C ILE A 75 5.02 -13.71 -12.16
N ALA A 76 5.73 -14.75 -12.59
CA ALA A 76 7.11 -14.80 -13.07
C ALA A 76 8.23 -14.15 -12.23
N GLU A 77 9.12 -15.03 -11.76
CA GLU A 77 10.52 -15.07 -12.20
C GLU A 77 11.00 -13.80 -12.91
N MET A 78 11.66 -12.94 -12.13
CA MET A 78 12.34 -11.77 -12.63
C MET A 78 13.34 -12.19 -13.73
N PRO A 79 13.19 -11.75 -15.00
CA PRO A 79 14.34 -11.74 -15.86
C PRO A 79 15.28 -10.68 -15.29
N ALA A 80 16.46 -11.11 -14.85
CA ALA A 80 17.54 -10.22 -14.47
C ALA A 80 17.70 -9.14 -15.55
N ARG A 81 17.32 -7.90 -15.23
CA ARG A 81 17.47 -6.77 -16.14
C ARG A 81 18.96 -6.58 -16.38
N LYS A 82 19.47 -7.16 -17.48
CA LYS A 82 20.78 -6.82 -18.01
C LYS A 82 20.79 -5.32 -18.26
N ARG A 83 21.55 -4.59 -17.44
CA ARG A 83 21.83 -3.17 -17.65
C ARG A 83 22.55 -3.06 -18.99
N THR A 84 21.81 -2.78 -20.06
CA THR A 84 22.40 -2.31 -21.30
C THR A 84 22.99 -0.95 -20.99
N SER A 85 24.30 -0.93 -20.79
CA SER A 85 25.08 0.30 -20.68
C SER A 85 24.84 1.10 -21.96
N LEU A 86 24.10 2.19 -21.86
CA LEU A 86 24.02 3.17 -22.94
C LEU A 86 25.43 3.78 -23.04
N PRO A 87 26.07 3.83 -24.23
CA PRO A 87 27.33 4.52 -24.38
C PRO A 87 27.08 5.99 -24.01
N GLY A 88 27.58 6.39 -22.84
CA GLY A 88 27.50 7.77 -22.39
C GLY A 88 28.20 8.66 -23.41
N ARG A 89 27.61 9.82 -23.70
CA ARG A 89 28.20 10.84 -24.55
C ARG A 89 29.57 11.20 -23.98
N THR A 90 30.63 10.91 -24.72
CA THR A 90 32.00 11.21 -24.28
C THR A 90 32.13 12.72 -24.12
N PRO A 91 32.56 13.23 -22.95
CA PRO A 91 32.64 14.66 -22.75
C PRO A 91 33.79 15.26 -23.60
N GLU A 92 33.55 16.44 -24.16
CA GLU A 92 34.40 17.04 -25.21
C GLU A 92 35.86 17.28 -24.80
N TRP A 93 36.12 17.43 -23.49
CA TRP A 93 37.48 17.63 -22.98
C TRP A 93 38.41 16.41 -23.18
N LYS A 94 37.89 15.26 -23.59
CA LYS A 94 38.69 14.09 -24.00
C LYS A 94 39.06 14.04 -25.49
N ILE A 95 38.53 14.95 -26.33
CA ILE A 95 38.70 14.90 -27.80
C ILE A 95 40.05 15.49 -28.27
N GLY A 96 40.89 16.02 -27.37
CA GLY A 96 42.08 16.78 -27.76
C GLY A 96 43.36 16.55 -26.96
N LEU A 97 43.56 15.42 -26.28
CA LEU A 97 44.87 15.11 -25.70
C LEU A 97 45.78 14.43 -26.74
N PRO A 98 46.82 15.09 -27.28
CA PRO A 98 47.90 14.39 -27.97
C PRO A 98 48.61 13.45 -26.97
N SER A 99 48.95 12.26 -27.44
CA SER A 99 49.77 11.26 -26.72
C SER A 99 51.21 11.72 -26.55
#